data_AF-A0A554FQP6-F1
#
_entry.id   AF-A0A554FQP6-F1
#
_cell.length_a   1.000
_cell.length_b   1.000
_cell.length_c   1.000
_cell.angle_alpha   90.00
_cell.angle_beta   90.00
_cell.angle_gamma   90.00
#
_symmetry.space_group_name_H-M   'P 1'
#
loop_
_entity.id
_entity.type
_entity.pdbx_description
1 polymer ?
#
loop_
_entity_poly.entity_id
_entity_poly.type
_entity_poly.pdbx_seq_one_letter_code
_entity_poly.pdbx_strand_id
1 'polypeptide(L)'
;MPELDPDAPLGEVDILFFQIGDAEYGTDASQVLRIDRALPEDLTVPALGLPHKGLRALVFDTPEGEGHLKVDGVNGVRSVALGVLRRMPSAAAAASYAVGVCLEGEAGRPVLLIDLAETLKTQGRH
;
A
#
# COMPACT_ATOMS: atom_id res chain seq x y z
N MET A 1 5.53 29.87 25.64
CA MET A 1 5.50 28.46 25.21
C MET A 1 4.15 28.24 24.56
N PRO A 2 4.06 27.85 23.28
CA PRO A 2 2.76 27.45 22.73
C PRO A 2 2.35 26.12 23.37
N GLU A 3 1.12 26.07 23.91
CA GLU A 3 0.43 24.83 24.28
C GLU A 3 0.26 23.99 23.00
N LEU A 4 0.75 22.75 23.03
CA LEU A 4 0.44 21.78 21.99
C LEU A 4 -0.97 21.30 22.27
N ASP A 5 -1.95 21.70 21.44
CA ASP A 5 -3.30 21.17 21.51
C ASP A 5 -3.27 19.63 21.42
N PRO A 6 -3.69 18.89 22.45
CA PRO A 6 -3.73 17.42 22.42
C PRO A 6 -4.81 16.88 21.47
N ASP A 7 -5.68 17.77 20.98
CA ASP A 7 -6.77 17.52 20.02
C ASP A 7 -6.45 18.07 18.62
N ALA A 8 -5.22 18.53 18.36
CA ALA A 8 -4.79 18.76 17.00
C ALA A 8 -4.98 17.43 16.24
N PRO A 9 -5.79 17.38 15.17
CA PRO A 9 -6.07 16.14 14.49
C PRO A 9 -4.73 15.52 14.10
N LEU A 10 -4.44 14.34 14.65
CA LEU A 10 -3.37 13.49 14.17
C LEU A 10 -3.58 13.45 12.66
N GLY A 11 -2.66 14.02 11.89
CA GLY A 11 -2.87 14.35 10.48
C GLY A 11 -3.54 13.24 9.67
N GLU A 12 -4.16 13.59 8.56
CA GLU A 12 -4.73 12.60 7.64
C GLU A 12 -3.69 12.22 6.59
N VAL A 13 -3.69 10.95 6.19
CA VAL A 13 -2.86 10.46 5.08
C VAL A 13 -3.76 9.87 4.01
N ASP A 14 -3.45 10.14 2.75
CA ASP A 14 -4.20 9.60 1.63
C ASP A 14 -3.70 8.21 1.28
N ILE A 15 -4.55 7.21 1.48
CA ILE A 15 -4.24 5.81 1.21
C ILE A 15 -4.98 5.37 -0.05
N LEU A 16 -4.23 4.84 -1.01
CA LEU A 16 -4.78 4.18 -2.19
C LEU A 16 -5.02 2.70 -1.87
N PHE A 17 -6.26 2.28 -1.98
CA PHE A 17 -6.71 0.92 -1.74
C PHE A 17 -6.77 0.15 -3.06
N PHE A 18 -6.23 -1.06 -3.07
CA PHE A 18 -6.18 -1.93 -4.24
C PHE A 18 -6.22 -3.40 -3.86
N GLN A 19 -6.47 -4.26 -4.84
CA GLN A 19 -6.66 -5.69 -4.64
C GLN A 19 -5.62 -6.50 -5.42
N ILE A 20 -5.11 -7.54 -4.78
CA ILE A 20 -4.29 -8.58 -5.41
C ILE A 20 -4.83 -9.93 -4.93
N GLY A 21 -5.34 -10.73 -5.87
CA GLY A 21 -6.02 -11.99 -5.59
C GLY A 21 -7.29 -11.75 -4.78
N ASP A 22 -7.37 -12.37 -3.61
CA ASP A 22 -8.46 -12.24 -2.64
C ASP A 22 -8.19 -11.20 -1.54
N ALA A 23 -7.00 -10.58 -1.54
CA ALA A 23 -6.57 -9.68 -0.49
C ALA A 23 -6.65 -8.21 -0.93
N GLU A 24 -7.02 -7.36 0.03
CA GLU A 24 -7.02 -5.91 -0.12
C GLU A 24 -5.81 -5.31 0.60
N TYR A 25 -5.14 -4.41 -0.11
CA TYR A 25 -3.93 -3.73 0.32
C TYR A 25 -4.12 -2.22 0.21
N GLY A 26 -3.36 -1.50 1.01
CA GLY A 26 -3.25 -0.05 0.95
C GLY A 26 -1.81 0.37 0.74
N THR A 27 -1.61 1.47 0.03
CA THR A 27 -0.33 2.17 -0.07
C THR A 27 -0.58 3.66 0.07
N ASP A 28 0.45 4.40 0.44
CA ASP A 28 0.39 5.85 0.37
C ASP A 28 0.14 6.31 -1.09
N ALA A 29 -0.88 7.15 -1.29
CA ALA A 29 -1.31 7.59 -2.61
C ALA A 29 -0.27 8.49 -3.28
N SER A 30 0.59 9.19 -2.53
CA SER A 30 1.65 10.03 -3.08
C SER A 30 2.76 9.22 -3.76
N GLN A 31 2.90 7.94 -3.41
CA GLN A 31 3.83 7.03 -4.10
C GLN A 31 3.30 6.64 -5.48
N VAL A 32 1.98 6.66 -5.70
CA VAL A 32 1.36 6.22 -6.95
C VAL A 32 1.25 7.38 -7.94
N LEU A 33 1.97 7.29 -9.05
CA LEU A 33 1.93 8.30 -10.11
C LEU A 33 0.69 8.17 -10.98
N ARG A 34 0.37 6.94 -11.40
CA ARG A 34 -0.78 6.65 -12.28
C ARG A 34 -1.18 5.18 -12.18
N ILE A 35 -2.40 4.89 -12.65
CA ILE A 35 -2.91 3.53 -12.79
C ILE A 35 -3.00 3.26 -14.29
N ASP A 36 -2.24 2.28 -14.77
CA ASP A 36 -2.23 1.88 -16.17
C ASP A 36 -2.80 0.47 -16.36
N ARG A 37 -2.89 0.03 -17.61
CA ARG A 37 -3.14 -1.37 -17.95
C ARG A 37 -1.88 -2.17 -17.69
N ALA A 38 -2.05 -3.33 -17.06
CA ALA A 38 -0.95 -4.23 -16.84
C ALA A 38 -0.39 -4.76 -18.16
N LEU A 39 0.93 -4.70 -18.30
CA LEU A 39 1.71 -5.30 -19.35
C LEU A 39 2.31 -6.63 -18.87
N PRO A 40 2.59 -7.59 -19.77
CA PRO A 40 3.19 -8.87 -19.37
C PRO A 40 4.48 -8.73 -18.55
N GLU A 41 5.27 -7.68 -18.82
CA GLU A 41 6.54 -7.36 -18.16
C GLU A 41 6.42 -6.70 -16.77
N ASP A 42 5.22 -6.24 -16.38
CA ASP A 42 5.06 -5.59 -15.07
C ASP A 42 5.26 -6.59 -13.92
N LEU A 43 5.72 -6.07 -12.78
CA LEU A 43 6.03 -6.89 -11.62
C LEU A 43 4.78 -7.53 -11.01
N THR A 44 4.92 -8.82 -10.72
CA THR A 44 4.07 -9.55 -9.77
C THR A 44 4.91 -9.88 -8.56
N VAL A 45 4.39 -9.63 -7.37
CA VAL A 45 5.08 -9.91 -6.11
C VAL A 45 4.40 -11.12 -5.47
N PRO A 46 4.96 -12.34 -5.57
CA PRO A 46 4.28 -13.55 -5.07
C PRO A 46 3.97 -13.49 -3.58
N ALA A 47 4.74 -12.72 -2.81
CA ALA A 47 4.52 -12.50 -1.39
C ALA A 47 3.25 -11.68 -1.08
N LEU A 48 2.77 -10.86 -2.03
CA LEU A 48 1.47 -10.17 -1.96
C LEU A 48 0.33 -11.03 -2.52
N GLY A 49 0.61 -12.28 -2.89
CA GLY A 49 -0.32 -13.15 -3.58
C GLY A 49 -0.20 -13.05 -5.10
N LEU A 50 -0.95 -13.92 -5.78
CA LEU A 50 -1.03 -13.93 -7.23
C LEU A 50 -2.31 -13.20 -7.66
N PRO A 51 -2.22 -12.20 -8.55
CA PRO A 51 -3.42 -11.55 -9.06
C PRO A 51 -4.25 -12.54 -9.88
N HIS A 52 -5.56 -12.51 -9.72
CA HIS A 52 -6.48 -13.39 -10.44
C HIS A 52 -6.57 -13.05 -11.93
N LYS A 53 -6.62 -11.76 -12.23
CA LYS A 53 -6.67 -11.20 -13.59
C LYS A 53 -5.43 -10.38 -13.87
N GLY A 54 -5.00 -9.57 -12.91
CA GLY A 54 -3.82 -8.71 -13.01
C GLY A 54 -3.88 -7.77 -14.22
N LEU A 55 -5.04 -7.15 -14.48
CA LEU A 55 -5.27 -6.33 -15.68
C LEU A 55 -4.86 -4.87 -15.51
N ARG A 56 -4.53 -4.44 -14.29
CA ARG A 56 -4.10 -3.08 -13.98
C ARG A 56 -2.72 -3.09 -13.37
N ALA A 57 -1.99 -2.01 -13.58
CA ALA A 57 -0.71 -1.77 -12.93
C ALA A 57 -0.74 -0.45 -12.17
N LEU A 58 -0.23 -0.48 -10.94
CA LEU A 58 0.13 0.73 -10.21
C LEU A 58 1.52 1.15 -10.68
N VAL A 59 1.61 2.35 -11.26
CA VAL A 59 2.88 2.95 -11.66
C VAL A 59 3.31 3.91 -10.54
N PHE A 60 4.53 3.73 -10.06
CA PHE A 60 5.12 4.52 -8.98
C PHE A 60 6.58 4.85 -9.30
N ASP A 61 7.08 5.95 -8.74
CA ASP A 61 8.50 6.30 -8.87
C ASP A 61 9.32 5.55 -7.83
N THR A 62 10.48 5.03 -8.24
CA THR A 62 11.49 4.51 -7.33
C THR A 62 12.83 5.13 -7.68
N PRO A 63 13.79 5.19 -6.72
CA PRO A 63 15.13 5.68 -7.00
C PRO A 63 15.87 4.91 -8.12
N GLU A 64 15.40 3.72 -8.51
CA GLU A 64 15.97 2.90 -9.58
C GLU A 64 15.21 3.04 -10.93
N GLY A 65 14.04 3.70 -10.94
CA GLY A 65 13.21 3.90 -12.14
C GLY A 65 11.70 3.86 -11.85
N GLU A 66 10.88 3.91 -12.91
CA GLU A 66 9.43 3.68 -12.78
C GLU A 66 9.16 2.21 -12.42
N GLY A 67 8.53 1.97 -11.28
CA GLY A 67 8.08 0.65 -10.83
C GLY A 67 6.63 0.42 -11.25
N HIS A 68 6.34 -0.74 -11.85
CA HIS A 68 4.99 -1.12 -12.27
C HIS A 68 4.54 -2.39 -11.53
N LEU A 69 3.55 -2.28 -10.64
CA LEU A 69 3.02 -3.41 -9.87
C LEU A 69 1.65 -3.86 -10.40
N LYS A 70 1.54 -5.12 -10.81
CA LYS A 70 0.26 -5.71 -11.23
C LYS A 70 -0.70 -5.86 -10.06
N VAL A 71 -1.93 -5.40 -10.29
CA VAL A 71 -3.06 -5.49 -9.37
C VAL A 71 -4.33 -5.93 -10.10
N ASP A 72 -5.27 -6.51 -9.37
CA ASP A 72 -6.57 -6.91 -9.93
C ASP A 72 -7.52 -5.72 -10.09
N GLY A 73 -7.47 -4.80 -9.15
CA GLY A 73 -8.35 -3.64 -9.12
C GLY A 73 -7.83 -2.56 -8.17
N VAL A 74 -8.26 -1.33 -8.43
CA VAL A 74 -8.02 -0.19 -7.54
C VAL A 74 -9.37 0.28 -7.03
N ASN A 75 -9.53 0.31 -5.71
CA ASN A 75 -10.77 0.64 -5.01
C ASN A 75 -10.88 2.15 -4.73
N GLY A 76 -9.80 2.89 -4.94
CA GLY A 76 -9.75 4.35 -4.88
C GLY A 76 -8.84 4.87 -3.78
N VAL A 77 -8.79 6.20 -3.64
CA VAL A 77 -8.02 6.89 -2.60
C VAL A 77 -8.98 7.33 -1.50
N ARG A 78 -8.58 7.15 -0.24
CA ARG A 78 -9.31 7.67 0.92
C ARG A 78 -8.34 8.27 1.92
N SER A 79 -8.72 9.41 2.48
CA SER A 79 -8.01 10.04 3.57
C SER A 79 -8.30 9.28 4.87
N VAL A 80 -7.24 8.83 5.52
CA VAL A 80 -7.28 8.00 6.73
C VAL A 80 -6.59 8.75 7.86
N ALA A 81 -7.28 8.91 8.99
CA ALA A 81 -6.70 9.52 10.17
C ALA A 81 -5.57 8.64 10.72
N LEU A 82 -4.42 9.24 11.05
CA LEU A 82 -3.28 8.50 11.60
C LEU A 82 -3.62 7.70 12.86
N GLY A 83 -4.65 8.11 13.62
CA GLY A 83 -5.13 7.41 14.82
C GLY A 83 -5.71 6.01 14.55
N VAL A 84 -6.17 5.70 13.34
CA VAL A 84 -6.67 4.37 12.98
C VAL A 84 -5.58 3.44 12.42
N LEU A 85 -4.38 3.99 12.16
CA LEU A 85 -3.25 3.21 11.70
C LEU A 85 -2.61 2.45 12.87
N ARG A 86 -2.40 1.16 12.68
CA ARG A 86 -1.70 0.30 13.62
C ARG A 86 -0.38 -0.14 13.01
N ARG A 87 0.70 -0.03 13.78
CA ARG A 87 1.98 -0.63 13.38
C ARG A 87 1.85 -2.14 13.34
N MET A 88 2.52 -2.75 12.37
CA MET A 88 2.68 -4.20 12.31
C MET A 88 3.40 -4.70 13.58
N PRO A 89 2.91 -5.78 14.22
CA PRO A 89 3.66 -6.48 15.24
C PRO A 89 4.98 -7.01 14.65
N SER A 90 6.07 -6.97 15.41
CA SER A 90 7.40 -7.42 14.94
C SER A 90 7.42 -8.87 14.44
N ALA A 91 6.53 -9.72 14.94
CA ALA A 91 6.37 -11.10 14.47
C ALA A 91 5.70 -11.21 13.08
N ALA A 92 4.90 -10.22 12.69
CA ALA A 92 4.22 -10.14 11.39
C ALA A 92 5.00 -9.28 10.37
N ALA A 93 5.91 -8.41 10.84
CA ALA A 93 6.84 -7.63 10.02
C ALA A 93 7.93 -8.46 9.30
N ALA A 94 7.74 -9.78 9.17
CA ALA A 94 8.63 -10.67 8.44
C ALA A 94 8.72 -10.31 6.94
N ALA A 95 7.73 -9.58 6.43
CA ALA A 95 7.71 -9.02 5.10
C ALA A 95 8.20 -7.56 5.14
N SER A 96 9.39 -7.27 4.60
CA SER A 96 9.98 -5.91 4.58
C SER A 96 9.12 -4.88 3.84
N TYR A 97 8.17 -5.33 3.01
CA TYR A 97 7.22 -4.47 2.32
C TYR A 97 6.04 -4.01 3.20
N ALA A 98 5.78 -4.66 4.34
CA ALA A 98 4.61 -4.37 5.17
C ALA A 98 4.91 -3.26 6.18
N VAL A 99 4.24 -2.12 6.03
CA VAL A 99 4.40 -0.94 6.89
C VAL A 99 3.48 -0.99 8.11
N GLY A 100 2.26 -1.47 7.92
CA GLY A 100 1.25 -1.44 8.97
C GLY A 100 -0.09 -2.03 8.57
N VAL A 101 -1.10 -1.79 9.40
CA VAL A 101 -2.48 -2.19 9.14
C VAL A 101 -3.37 -0.97 9.34
N CYS A 102 -4.24 -0.71 8.38
CA CYS A 102 -5.35 0.22 8.50
C CYS A 102 -6.61 -0.58 8.85
N LEU A 103 -7.40 -0.12 9.82
CA LEU A 103 -8.70 -0.70 10.11
C LEU A 103 -9.78 0.10 9.38
N GLU A 104 -10.36 -0.47 8.32
CA GLU A 104 -11.41 0.21 7.55
C GLU A 104 -12.81 -0.06 8.15
N GLY A 105 -13.56 1.04 8.33
CA GLY A 105 -14.99 1.03 8.69
C GLY A 105 -15.27 0.67 10.15
N GLU A 106 -16.55 0.78 10.55
CA GLU A 106 -17.01 0.42 11.90
C GLU A 106 -16.78 -1.07 12.25
N ALA A 107 -16.63 -1.92 11.24
CA ALA A 107 -16.36 -3.35 11.38
C ALA A 107 -14.86 -3.68 11.56
N GLY A 108 -13.96 -2.70 11.44
CA GLY A 108 -12.52 -2.87 11.69
C GLY A 108 -11.85 -3.89 10.77
N ARG A 109 -12.19 -3.90 9.48
CA ARG A 109 -11.54 -4.81 8.52
C ARG A 109 -10.07 -4.43 8.37
N PRO A 110 -9.12 -5.36 8.63
CA PRO A 110 -7.71 -5.05 8.51
C PRO A 110 -7.30 -5.01 7.04
N VAL A 111 -6.88 -3.84 6.58
CA VAL A 111 -6.22 -3.63 5.29
C VAL A 111 -4.72 -3.53 5.55
N LEU A 112 -3.93 -4.37 4.88
CA LEU A 112 -2.48 -4.32 5.03
C LEU A 112 -1.92 -3.14 4.25
N LEU A 113 -1.19 -2.27 4.95
CA LEU A 113 -0.45 -1.18 4.34
C LEU A 113 0.94 -1.64 3.94
N ILE A 114 1.27 -1.44 2.67
CA ILE A 114 2.56 -1.80 2.10
C ILE A 114 3.27 -0.57 1.54
N ASP A 115 4.60 -0.63 1.51
CA ASP A 115 5.44 0.36 0.83
C ASP A 115 5.83 -0.18 -0.54
N LEU A 116 5.48 0.55 -1.60
CA LEU A 116 5.73 0.10 -2.97
C LEU A 116 7.23 0.08 -3.30
N ALA A 117 7.99 1.05 -2.79
CA ALA A 117 9.43 1.14 -3.04
C ALA A 117 10.18 -0.01 -2.34
N GLU A 118 9.84 -0.32 -1.08
CA GLU A 118 10.42 -1.47 -0.37
C GLU A 118 9.99 -2.80 -1.01
N THR A 119 8.73 -2.88 -1.48
CA THR A 119 8.26 -4.05 -2.23
C THR A 119 9.14 -4.33 -3.45
N LEU A 120 9.47 -3.30 -4.23
CA LEU A 120 10.33 -3.45 -5.40
C LEU A 120 11.75 -3.91 -5.03
N LYS A 121 12.35 -3.31 -3.99
CA LYS A 121 13.70 -3.69 -3.51
C LYS A 121 13.79 -5.15 -3.08
N THR A 122 12.72 -5.71 -2.52
CA THR A 122 12.69 -7.13 -2.15
C THR A 122 12.60 -8.07 -3.36
N GLN A 123 12.15 -7.60 -4.52
CA GLN A 123 12.10 -8.37 -5.77
C GLN A 123 13.38 -8.21 -6.61
N GLY A 124 14.02 -7.04 -6.59
CA GLY A 124 15.24 -6.74 -7.36
C GLY A 124 16.53 -7.41 -6.85
N ARG A 125 16.43 -8.22 -5.79
CA ARG A 125 17.58 -8.93 -5.21
C ARG A 125 17.71 -10.32 -5.86
N HIS A 126 18.10 -10.35 -7.13
CA HIS A 126 18.49 -11.58 -7.84
C HIS A 126 19.75 -11.40 -8.68
#